data_AF-A0A847EPE1-F1
#
_entry.id   AF-A0A847EPE1-F1
#
_cell.length_a   1.000
_cell.length_b   1.000
_cell.length_c   1.000
_cell.angle_alpha   90.00
_cell.angle_beta   90.00
_cell.angle_gamma   90.00
#
_symmetry.space_group_name_H-M   'P 1'
#
loop_
_entity.id
_entity.type
_entity.pdbx_description
1 polymer ?
#
loop_
_entity_poly.entity_id
_entity_poly.type
_entity_poly.pdbx_seq_one_letter_code
_entity_poly.pdbx_strand_id
1 'polypeptide(L)'
;MGQDAATLLGAYDEHLRGPVEFAGATDVATDGPLYRGRFSDTGFVTHRPLAPGADLPALVARTIAHFAATDVVEFEWKTRGHDLPGLAPLLRAHGLVPGPEETLMVGPVDLALGESAGPVTVRRAG
;
A
#
# COMPACT_ATOMS: atom_id res chain seq x y z
N MET A 1 9.37 5.27 27.26
CA MET A 1 8.26 4.29 27.14
C MET A 1 8.14 3.99 25.66
N GLY A 2 8.46 2.77 25.23
CA GLY A 2 8.38 2.41 23.80
C GLY A 2 6.94 2.52 23.31
N GLN A 3 6.74 2.98 22.07
CA GLN A 3 5.42 2.96 21.45
C GLN A 3 4.99 1.50 21.26
N ASP A 4 3.78 1.16 21.67
CA ASP A 4 3.23 -0.18 21.41
C ASP A 4 2.85 -0.33 19.93
N ALA A 5 2.67 -1.58 19.50
CA ALA A 5 2.38 -1.90 18.10
C ALA A 5 1.08 -1.24 17.60
N ALA A 6 0.06 -1.12 18.46
CA ALA A 6 -1.20 -0.48 18.09
C ALA A 6 -1.02 1.02 17.79
N THR A 7 -0.21 1.71 18.60
CA THR A 7 0.14 3.12 18.39
C THR A 7 0.89 3.31 17.08
N LEU A 8 1.88 2.46 16.79
CA LEU A 8 2.66 2.52 15.56
C LEU A 8 1.83 2.21 14.31
N LEU A 9 0.94 1.21 14.38
CA LEU A 9 -0.01 0.92 13.31
C LEU A 9 -0.99 2.05 13.07
N GLY A 10 -1.49 2.69 14.13
CA GLY A 10 -2.34 3.87 14.02
C GLY A 10 -1.64 5.04 13.31
N ALA A 11 -0.38 5.30 13.65
CA ALA A 11 0.43 6.32 12.97
C ALA A 11 0.68 5.97 11.50
N TYR A 12 0.95 4.70 11.19
CA TYR A 12 1.05 4.22 9.80
C TYR A 12 -0.27 4.43 9.04
N ASP A 13 -1.41 4.05 9.63
CA ASP A 13 -2.71 4.18 8.99
C ASP A 13 -3.09 5.65 8.75
N GLU A 14 -2.73 6.55 9.67
CA GLU A 14 -3.01 7.98 9.55
C GLU A 14 -2.13 8.67 8.49
N HIS A 15 -0.83 8.40 8.51
CA HIS A 15 0.13 9.20 7.74
C HIS A 15 0.52 8.56 6.41
N LEU A 16 0.52 7.22 6.31
CA LEU A 16 1.05 6.53 5.13
C LEU A 16 -0.05 5.99 4.21
N ARG A 17 -1.27 5.73 4.72
CA ARG A 17 -2.37 5.23 3.88
C ARG A 17 -3.17 6.37 3.25
N GLY A 18 -2.79 6.75 2.03
CA GLY A 18 -3.55 7.72 1.26
C GLY A 18 -2.70 8.49 0.26
N PRO A 19 -2.88 9.83 0.12
CA PRO A 19 -2.27 10.61 -0.95
C PRO A 19 -0.75 10.49 -1.05
N VAL A 20 -0.05 10.24 0.06
CA VAL A 20 1.41 10.11 0.07
C VAL A 20 1.92 8.90 -0.73
N GLU A 21 1.12 7.84 -0.88
CA GLU A 21 1.49 6.68 -1.73
C GLU A 21 1.43 7.00 -3.24
N PHE A 22 0.93 8.19 -3.63
CA PHE A 22 0.74 8.59 -5.03
C PHE A 22 1.74 9.62 -5.53
N ALA A 23 2.86 9.79 -4.82
CA ALA A 23 3.96 10.59 -5.35
C ALA A 23 4.43 10.00 -6.70
N GLY A 24 4.32 10.79 -7.77
CA GLY A 24 4.66 10.35 -9.14
C GLY A 24 3.52 9.72 -9.93
N ALA A 25 2.31 9.64 -9.38
CA ALA A 25 1.13 9.23 -10.14
C ALA A 25 0.78 10.29 -11.21
N THR A 26 0.33 9.84 -12.38
CA THR A 26 -0.14 10.71 -13.47
C THR A 26 -1.57 11.17 -13.28
N ASP A 27 -2.39 10.35 -12.61
CA ASP A 27 -3.75 10.67 -12.21
C ASP A 27 -4.09 9.98 -10.89
N VAL A 28 -4.98 10.59 -10.10
CA VAL A 28 -5.49 10.03 -8.84
C VAL A 28 -6.97 10.32 -8.70
N ALA A 29 -7.78 9.28 -8.64
CA ALA A 29 -9.21 9.33 -8.34
C ALA A 29 -9.52 8.77 -6.96
N THR A 30 -10.63 9.20 -6.36
CA THR A 30 -11.12 8.68 -5.07
C THR A 30 -12.48 8.02 -5.22
N ASP A 31 -12.82 7.08 -4.32
CA ASP A 31 -14.18 6.54 -4.11
C ASP A 31 -14.34 6.18 -2.63
N GLY A 32 -14.98 7.08 -1.88
CA GLY A 32 -15.02 6.97 -0.43
C GLY A 32 -13.61 6.87 0.18
N PRO A 33 -13.28 5.79 0.90
CA PRO A 33 -11.96 5.62 1.54
C PRO A 33 -10.85 5.17 0.57
N LEU A 34 -11.19 4.86 -0.69
CA LEU A 34 -10.24 4.38 -1.69
C LEU A 34 -9.58 5.53 -2.44
N TYR A 35 -8.30 5.33 -2.71
CA TYR A 35 -7.52 6.09 -3.68
C TYR A 35 -7.10 5.14 -4.80
N ARG A 36 -7.33 5.55 -6.05
CA ARG A 36 -6.94 4.83 -7.26
C ARG A 36 -6.03 5.74 -8.06
N GLY A 37 -4.79 5.32 -8.25
CA GLY A 37 -3.81 6.09 -9.01
C GLY A 37 -3.33 5.34 -10.22
N ARG A 38 -2.85 6.10 -11.20
CA ARG A 38 -2.18 5.58 -12.39
C ARG A 38 -0.71 5.98 -12.38
N PHE A 39 0.15 5.04 -12.74
CA PHE A 39 1.59 5.24 -12.89
C PHE A 39 2.01 4.70 -14.26
N SER A 40 2.27 5.60 -15.22
CA SER A 40 2.49 5.21 -16.62
C SER A 40 1.29 4.42 -17.15
N ASP A 41 1.40 3.10 -17.27
CA ASP A 41 0.45 2.12 -17.79
C ASP A 41 -0.05 1.15 -16.71
N THR A 42 0.36 1.30 -15.45
CA THR A 42 -0.10 0.50 -14.32
C THR A 42 -1.02 1.29 -13.39
N GLY A 43 -1.86 0.58 -12.66
CA GLY A 43 -2.76 1.12 -11.65
C GLY A 43 -2.36 0.71 -10.24
N PHE A 44 -2.75 1.51 -9.26
CA PHE A 44 -2.52 1.22 -7.85
C PHE A 44 -3.71 1.64 -7.01
N VAL A 45 -4.11 0.78 -6.08
CA VAL A 45 -5.19 1.02 -5.13
C VAL A 45 -4.67 0.91 -3.71
N THR A 46 -4.90 1.96 -2.94
CA THR A 46 -4.77 1.94 -1.48
C THR A 46 -6.00 2.56 -0.86
N HIS A 47 -6.17 2.37 0.45
CA HIS A 47 -7.31 2.91 1.16
C HIS A 47 -6.96 3.20 2.62
N ARG A 48 -7.69 4.14 3.20
CA ARG A 48 -7.78 4.26 4.67
C ARG A 48 -8.47 3.03 5.28
N PRO A 49 -8.36 2.79 6.60
CA PRO A 49 -9.09 1.71 7.26
C PRO A 49 -10.58 1.72 6.88
N LEU A 50 -11.07 0.57 6.40
CA LEU A 50 -12.46 0.44 5.98
C LEU A 50 -13.34 0.21 7.21
N ALA A 51 -14.44 0.95 7.31
CA ALA A 51 -15.36 0.81 8.42
C ALA A 51 -16.06 -0.56 8.40
N PRO A 52 -16.37 -1.14 9.57
CA PRO A 52 -17.26 -2.29 9.64
C PRO A 52 -18.59 -2.03 8.92
N GLY A 53 -19.05 -2.99 8.12
CA GLY A 53 -20.30 -2.87 7.36
C GLY A 53 -20.21 -2.00 6.10
N ALA A 54 -19.02 -1.53 5.71
CA ALA A 54 -18.81 -0.95 4.38
C ALA A 54 -19.25 -1.94 3.29
N ASP A 55 -19.87 -1.43 2.23
CA ASP A 55 -20.25 -2.22 1.06
C ASP A 55 -19.01 -2.53 0.21
N LEU A 56 -18.20 -3.48 0.71
CA LEU A 56 -16.98 -3.94 0.04
C LEU A 56 -17.27 -4.46 -1.38
N PRO A 57 -18.33 -5.27 -1.62
CA PRO A 57 -18.67 -5.71 -2.97
C PRO A 57 -18.84 -4.54 -3.95
N ALA A 58 -19.59 -3.50 -3.56
CA ALA A 58 -19.79 -2.35 -4.44
C ALA A 58 -18.50 -1.55 -4.65
N LEU A 59 -17.68 -1.36 -3.61
CA LEU A 59 -16.39 -0.66 -3.71
C LEU A 59 -15.42 -1.38 -4.66
N VAL A 60 -15.31 -2.71 -4.53
CA VAL A 60 -14.47 -3.55 -5.40
C VAL A 60 -14.96 -3.49 -6.85
N ALA A 61 -16.26 -3.69 -7.07
CA ALA A 61 -16.85 -3.66 -8.41
C ALA A 61 -16.62 -2.31 -9.12
N ARG A 62 -16.84 -1.18 -8.43
CA ARG A 62 -16.61 0.16 -9.00
C ARG A 62 -15.14 0.43 -9.29
N THR A 63 -14.23 -0.08 -8.47
CA THR A 63 -12.79 0.09 -8.69
C THR A 63 -12.29 -0.71 -9.88
N ILE A 64 -12.77 -1.94 -10.06
CA ILE A 64 -12.47 -2.74 -11.26
C ILE A 64 -13.03 -2.06 -12.52
N ALA A 65 -14.28 -1.60 -12.46
CA ALA A 65 -14.90 -0.87 -13.57
C ALA A 65 -14.13 0.42 -13.92
N HIS A 66 -13.58 1.10 -12.92
CA HIS A 66 -12.75 2.29 -13.12
C HIS A 66 -11.50 1.96 -13.96
N PHE A 67 -10.69 0.98 -13.58
CA PHE A 67 -9.49 0.64 -14.36
C PHE A 67 -9.82 0.02 -15.72
N ALA A 68 -10.89 -0.76 -15.84
CA ALA A 68 -11.34 -1.32 -17.11
C ALA A 68 -11.77 -0.27 -18.14
N ALA A 69 -12.09 0.96 -17.70
CA ALA A 69 -12.40 2.09 -18.57
C ALA A 69 -11.15 2.91 -18.97
N THR A 70 -9.95 2.47 -18.56
CA THR A 70 -8.67 3.12 -18.88
C THR A 70 -7.80 2.21 -19.76
N ASP A 71 -6.66 2.72 -20.20
CA ASP A 71 -5.60 1.98 -20.89
C ASP A 71 -4.58 1.36 -19.92
N VAL A 72 -4.93 1.21 -18.63
CA VAL A 72 -4.07 0.51 -17.65
C VAL A 72 -4.01 -0.98 -18.00
N VAL A 73 -2.80 -1.54 -18.08
CA VAL A 73 -2.60 -2.95 -18.45
C VAL A 73 -2.74 -3.89 -17.26
N GLU A 74 -2.38 -3.42 -16.06
CA GLU A 74 -2.52 -4.14 -14.80
C GLU A 74 -2.65 -3.16 -13.63
N PHE A 75 -3.27 -3.58 -12.53
CA PHE A 75 -3.29 -2.78 -11.31
C PHE A 75 -3.10 -3.64 -10.07
N GLU A 76 -2.49 -3.05 -9.05
CA GLU A 76 -2.32 -3.66 -7.74
C GLU A 76 -3.35 -3.09 -6.76
N TRP A 77 -3.90 -3.94 -5.89
CA TRP A 77 -4.65 -3.52 -4.72
C TRP A 77 -3.93 -3.93 -3.45
N LYS A 78 -3.44 -2.94 -2.71
CA LYS A 78 -2.62 -3.17 -1.53
C LYS A 78 -3.51 -3.46 -0.31
N THR A 79 -3.41 -4.67 0.25
CA THR A 79 -4.16 -5.10 1.46
C THR A 79 -3.25 -5.12 2.69
N ARG A 80 -3.81 -4.97 3.90
CA ARG A 80 -3.02 -5.00 5.14
C ARG A 80 -3.53 -6.12 6.06
N GLY A 81 -2.61 -6.87 6.66
CA GLY A 81 -2.96 -7.99 7.54
C GLY A 81 -3.73 -7.57 8.81
N HIS A 82 -3.63 -6.30 9.21
CA HIS A 82 -4.39 -5.74 10.34
C HIS A 82 -5.72 -5.09 9.94
N ASP A 83 -6.10 -5.12 8.66
CA ASP A 83 -7.43 -4.68 8.22
C ASP A 83 -8.52 -5.67 8.66
N LEU A 84 -9.77 -5.22 8.61
CA LEU A 84 -10.92 -6.10 8.79
C LEU A 84 -10.89 -7.22 7.73
N PRO A 85 -11.23 -8.47 8.11
CA PRO A 85 -11.27 -9.58 7.18
C PRO A 85 -12.37 -9.38 6.13
N GLY A 86 -12.21 -10.04 4.98
CA GLY A 86 -13.24 -10.10 3.92
C GLY A 86 -12.85 -9.43 2.61
N LEU A 87 -11.96 -8.42 2.64
CA LEU A 87 -11.49 -7.78 1.41
C LEU A 87 -10.68 -8.73 0.52
N ALA A 88 -9.66 -9.40 1.07
CA ALA A 88 -8.80 -10.29 0.26
C ALA A 88 -9.58 -11.46 -0.40
N PRO A 89 -10.48 -12.19 0.28
CA PRO A 89 -11.34 -13.18 -0.37
C PRO A 89 -12.23 -12.59 -1.48
N LEU A 90 -12.77 -11.38 -1.27
CA LEU A 90 -13.60 -10.71 -2.26
C LEU A 90 -12.80 -10.31 -3.50
N LEU A 91 -11.61 -9.73 -3.35
CA LEU A 91 -10.72 -9.39 -4.46
C LEU A 91 -10.40 -10.64 -5.31
N ARG A 92 -10.14 -11.78 -4.66
CA ARG A 92 -9.92 -13.07 -5.34
C ARG A 92 -11.15 -13.56 -6.09
N ALA A 93 -12.34 -13.40 -5.54
CA ALA A 93 -13.60 -13.73 -6.23
C ALA A 93 -13.82 -12.90 -7.49
N HIS A 94 -13.21 -11.71 -7.56
CA HIS A 94 -13.19 -10.83 -8.73
C HIS A 94 -11.97 -11.04 -9.66
N GLY A 95 -11.19 -12.10 -9.46
CA GLY A 95 -10.10 -12.48 -10.35
C GLY A 95 -8.75 -11.84 -10.04
N LEU A 96 -8.61 -11.07 -8.96
CA LEU A 96 -7.30 -10.58 -8.52
C LEU A 96 -6.53 -11.73 -7.87
N VAL A 97 -5.24 -11.83 -8.20
CA VAL A 97 -4.34 -12.85 -7.66
C VAL A 97 -3.44 -12.24 -6.58
N PRO A 98 -3.13 -12.96 -5.49
CA PRO A 98 -2.18 -12.48 -4.49
C PRO A 98 -0.79 -12.26 -5.08
N GLY A 99 -0.22 -11.09 -4.83
CA GLY A 99 1.20 -10.84 -4.99
C GLY A 99 2.03 -11.48 -3.86
N PRO A 100 3.36 -11.28 -3.89
CA PRO A 100 4.23 -11.67 -2.78
C PRO A 100 3.82 -10.96 -1.48
N GLU A 101 3.96 -11.63 -0.34
CA GLU A 101 3.72 -11.02 0.95
C GLU A 101 4.83 -10.01 1.29
N GLU A 102 4.43 -8.83 1.75
CA GLU A 102 5.33 -7.78 2.21
C GLU A 102 5.20 -7.58 3.71
N THR A 103 6.32 -7.37 4.41
CA THR A 103 6.31 -7.10 5.85
C THR A 103 6.34 -5.60 6.10
N LEU A 104 5.36 -5.10 6.87
CA LEU A 104 5.37 -3.73 7.37
C LEU A 104 6.34 -3.62 8.56
N MET A 105 7.37 -2.80 8.40
CA MET A 105 8.26 -2.40 9.48
C MET A 105 7.98 -0.95 9.85
N VAL A 106 7.68 -0.70 11.13
CA VAL A 106 7.41 0.63 11.67
C VAL A 106 8.10 0.77 13.02
N GLY A 107 8.78 1.88 13.21
CA GLY A 107 9.49 2.17 14.44
C GLY A 107 10.23 3.50 14.39
N PRO A 108 10.78 3.94 15.53
CA PRO A 108 11.62 5.12 15.61
C PRO A 108 12.83 5.02 14.66
N VAL A 109 13.12 6.11 13.92
CA VAL A 109 14.22 6.13 12.95
C VAL A 109 15.59 6.00 13.60
N ASP A 110 15.76 6.56 14.81
CA ASP A 110 16.99 6.49 15.59
C ASP A 110 17.41 5.05 15.92
N LEU A 111 16.44 4.14 16.08
CA LEU A 111 16.69 2.72 16.28
C LEU A 111 17.10 1.99 14.99
N ALA A 112 16.81 2.56 13.82
CA ALA A 112 17.21 2.03 12.52
C ALA A 112 18.57 2.56 12.05
N LEU A 113 19.13 3.56 12.73
CA LEU A 113 20.45 4.11 12.42
C LEU A 113 21.54 3.30 13.13
N GLY A 114 22.36 2.60 12.35
CA GLY A 114 23.63 2.03 12.81
C GLY A 114 24.82 2.85 12.32
N GLU A 115 25.95 2.80 13.03
CA GLU A 115 27.21 3.28 12.48
C GLU A 115 27.64 2.34 11.34
N SER A 116 27.63 2.84 10.10
CA SER A 116 28.29 2.14 9.00
C SER A 116 29.76 2.48 9.00
N ALA A 117 30.65 1.48 8.92
CA ALA A 117 32.02 1.74 8.50
C ALA A 117 31.96 2.43 7.13
N GLY A 118 32.59 3.60 7.01
CA GLY A 118 32.60 4.37 5.77
C GLY A 118 33.10 3.55 4.57
N PRO A 119 32.84 3.99 3.33
CA PRO A 119 33.18 3.22 2.15
C PRO A 119 34.69 2.94 2.10
N VAL A 120 35.05 1.66 1.93
CA VAL A 120 36.46 1.25 1.78
C VAL A 120 36.75 1.00 0.31
N THR A 121 37.74 1.70 -0.25
CA THR A 121 38.24 1.40 -1.60
C THR A 121 39.33 0.33 -1.49
N VAL A 122 39.12 -0.82 -2.11
CA VAL A 122 40.12 -1.90 -2.17
C VAL A 122 40.78 -1.91 -3.55
N ARG A 123 42.12 -2.06 -3.59
CA ARG A 123 42.90 -2.22 -4.83
C ARG A 123 43.85 -3.41 -4.70
N ARG A 124 44.11 -4.10 -5.82
CA ARG A 124 45.11 -5.17 -5.90
C ARG A 124 46.51 -4.57 -5.76
N ALA A 125 47.31 -5.08 -4.82
CA ALA A 125 48.74 -4.79 -4.74
C ALA A 125 49.45 -5.47 -5.93
N GLY A 126 50.33 -4.72 -6.59
CA GLY A 126 51.16 -5.20 -7.71
C GLY A 126 52.16 -6.27 -7.30
#